data_AF-A0A7X2NKQ0-F1
#
_entry.id   AF-A0A7X2NKQ0-F1
#
_cell.length_a   1.000
_cell.length_b   1.000
_cell.length_c   1.000
_cell.angle_alpha   90.00
_cell.angle_beta   90.00
_cell.angle_gamma   90.00
#
_symmetry.space_group_name_H-M   'P 1'
#
loop_
_entity.id
_entity.type
_entity.pdbx_description
1 polymer ?
#
loop_
_entity_poly.entity_id
_entity_poly.type
_entity_poly.pdbx_seq_one_letter_code
_entity_poly.pdbx_strand_id
1 'polypeptide(L)'
;MGFKEIVSEDNQDVFLNPDEFGAYHDICGRKLRIIIDDNEMVEREKRKRTGQEYRQGIYNKQVLFYVLGRDFGPLPAVGRSLKLDGRDFVITDAINEGGIYSISMEAVRA
;
A
#
# COMPACT_ATOMS: atom_id res chain seq x y z
N MET A 1 -6.53 12.98 -25.79
CA MET A 1 -6.46 13.48 -24.41
C MET A 1 -7.85 13.72 -23.87
N GLY A 2 -8.48 12.62 -23.44
CA GLY A 2 -9.63 12.65 -22.55
C GLY A 2 -9.19 12.68 -21.09
N PHE A 3 -10.09 13.06 -20.21
CA PHE A 3 -9.85 13.18 -18.76
C PHE A 3 -9.18 11.93 -18.14
N LYS A 4 -9.55 10.72 -18.57
CA LYS A 4 -8.96 9.46 -18.07
C LYS A 4 -7.48 9.29 -18.45
N GLU A 5 -7.04 9.82 -19.60
CA GLU A 5 -5.65 9.74 -20.04
C GLU A 5 -4.78 10.67 -19.18
N ILE A 6 -5.26 11.90 -18.94
CA ILE A 6 -4.59 12.90 -18.10
C ILE A 6 -4.40 12.37 -16.68
N VAL A 7 -5.45 11.79 -16.07
CA VAL A 7 -5.35 11.17 -14.73
C VAL A 7 -4.32 10.05 -14.69
N SER A 8 -4.23 9.24 -15.75
CA SER A 8 -3.25 8.15 -15.83
C SER A 8 -1.81 8.66 -15.93
N GLU A 9 -1.59 9.81 -16.56
CA GLU A 9 -0.27 10.49 -16.62
C GLU A 9 0.06 11.13 -15.26
N ASP A 10 -0.88 11.87 -14.66
CA ASP A 10 -0.72 12.51 -13.35
C ASP A 10 -0.43 11.51 -12.21
N ASN A 11 -1.03 10.31 -12.28
CA ASN A 11 -0.74 9.22 -11.33
C ASN A 11 0.75 8.86 -11.26
N GLN A 12 1.51 9.11 -12.33
CA GLN A 12 2.93 8.74 -12.43
C GLN A 12 3.85 9.91 -12.08
N ASP A 13 3.49 11.09 -12.57
CA ASP A 13 4.35 12.26 -12.52
C ASP A 13 4.12 13.08 -11.26
N VAL A 14 2.86 13.15 -10.79
CA VAL A 14 2.46 13.97 -9.65
C VAL A 14 2.20 13.11 -8.42
N PHE A 15 1.37 12.06 -8.52
CA PHE A 15 0.96 11.32 -7.33
C PHE A 15 2.09 10.49 -6.73
N LEU A 16 2.88 9.82 -7.56
CA LEU A 16 4.04 9.00 -7.17
C LEU A 16 5.37 9.73 -7.34
N ASN A 17 5.32 11.06 -7.28
CA ASN A 17 6.50 11.91 -7.41
C ASN A 17 7.55 11.53 -6.35
N PRO A 18 8.72 11.03 -6.76
CA PRO A 18 9.74 10.58 -5.81
C PRO A 18 10.43 11.72 -5.05
N ASP A 19 10.32 12.95 -5.55
CA ASP A 19 10.87 14.14 -4.89
C ASP A 19 9.95 14.68 -3.78
N GLU A 20 8.71 14.18 -3.67
CA GLU A 20 7.74 14.63 -2.65
C GLU A 20 7.32 13.51 -1.70
N PHE A 21 6.73 12.42 -2.23
CA PHE A 21 6.11 11.36 -1.42
C PHE A 21 6.51 9.93 -1.81
N GLY A 22 7.01 9.73 -3.04
CA GLY A 22 7.39 8.41 -3.55
C GLY A 22 8.79 7.97 -3.10
N ALA A 23 8.90 6.88 -2.35
CA ALA A 23 10.18 6.27 -2.03
C ALA A 23 10.40 5.00 -2.87
N TYR A 24 11.66 4.75 -3.23
CA TYR A 24 12.03 3.47 -3.86
C TYR A 24 12.17 2.40 -2.78
N HIS A 25 11.35 1.37 -2.86
CA HIS A 25 11.38 0.22 -1.95
C HIS A 25 11.54 -1.08 -2.73
N ASP A 26 12.11 -2.09 -2.07
CA ASP A 26 12.23 -3.42 -2.66
C ASP A 26 10.98 -4.24 -2.34
N ILE A 27 10.21 -4.58 -3.37
CA ILE A 27 9.05 -5.45 -3.27
C ILE A 27 9.37 -6.76 -3.99
N CYS A 28 9.46 -7.85 -3.23
CA CYS A 28 9.74 -9.19 -3.75
C CYS A 28 10.98 -9.23 -4.70
N GLY A 29 12.03 -8.47 -4.40
CA GLY A 29 13.24 -8.39 -5.23
C GLY A 29 13.15 -7.43 -6.41
N ARG A 30 12.06 -6.66 -6.53
CA ARG A 30 11.87 -5.61 -7.55
C ARG A 30 11.83 -4.25 -6.86
N LYS A 31 12.72 -3.34 -7.29
CA LYS A 31 12.67 -1.94 -6.85
C LYS A 31 11.51 -1.21 -7.51
N LEU A 32 10.52 -0.82 -6.73
CA LEU A 32 9.34 -0.09 -7.17
C LEU A 32 9.23 1.24 -6.42
N ARG A 33 8.65 2.25 -7.08
CA ARG A 33 8.25 3.49 -6.42
C ARG A 33 6.94 3.26 -5.69
N ILE A 34 6.95 3.46 -4.38
CA ILE A 34 5.77 3.35 -3.54
C ILE A 34 5.68 4.54 -2.59
N ILE A 35 4.48 4.80 -2.09
CA ILE A 35 4.24 5.73 -1.00
C ILE A 35 3.78 4.90 0.17
N ILE A 36 4.46 4.99 1.31
CA ILE A 36 4.02 4.38 2.57
C ILE A 36 3.22 5.44 3.32
N ASP A 37 1.97 5.14 3.67
CA ASP A 37 1.11 6.07 4.41
C ASP A 37 0.85 5.54 5.83
N ASP A 38 1.67 6.00 6.77
CA ASP A 38 1.52 5.71 8.20
C ASP A 38 0.30 6.43 8.83
N ASN A 39 -0.22 7.50 8.22
CA ASN A 39 -1.27 8.35 8.79
C ASN A 39 -2.69 7.89 8.40
N GLU A 40 -2.92 7.52 7.14
CA GLU A 40 -4.17 6.89 6.69
C GLU A 40 -4.39 5.54 7.38
N MET A 41 -3.31 4.81 7.71
CA MET A 41 -3.37 3.60 8.52
C MET A 41 -4.13 3.83 9.84
N VAL A 42 -3.74 4.86 10.60
CA VAL A 42 -4.36 5.19 11.90
C VAL A 42 -5.85 5.49 11.75
N GLU A 43 -6.25 6.20 10.70
CA GLU A 43 -7.64 6.55 10.43
C GLU A 43 -8.47 5.34 9.96
N ARG A 44 -7.89 4.43 9.17
CA ARG A 44 -8.57 3.22 8.69
C ARG A 44 -8.74 2.18 9.79
N GLU A 45 -7.79 2.08 10.72
CA GLU A 45 -7.91 1.24 11.92
C GLU A 45 -9.05 1.71 12.85
N LYS A 46 -9.22 3.03 13.02
CA LYS A 46 -10.36 3.60 13.76
C LYS A 46 -11.71 3.24 13.13
N ARG A 47 -11.76 3.12 11.80
CA ARG A 47 -13.00 2.78 11.05
C ARG A 47 -13.30 1.28 11.02
N LYS A 48 -12.29 0.42 10.92
CA LYS A 48 -12.47 -1.05 10.82
C LYS A 48 -12.74 -1.73 12.16
N ARG A 49 -12.33 -1.17 13.30
CA ARG A 49 -12.49 -1.83 14.62
C ARG A 49 -13.64 -1.25 15.44
N THR A 50 -14.67 -2.06 15.67
CA THR A 50 -15.79 -1.76 16.58
C THR A 50 -15.33 -1.82 18.04
N GLY A 51 -14.71 -0.76 18.56
CA GLY A 51 -14.61 -0.41 19.99
C GLY A 51 -13.89 -1.35 21.00
N GLN A 52 -13.86 -2.67 20.81
CA GLN A 52 -13.30 -3.64 21.76
C GLN A 52 -11.83 -3.96 21.49
N GLU A 53 -11.41 -4.10 20.22
CA GLU A 53 -10.02 -4.42 19.88
C GLU A 53 -9.06 -3.25 20.12
N TYR A 54 -9.53 -2.00 19.96
CA TYR A 54 -8.77 -0.79 20.31
C TYR A 54 -8.37 -0.77 21.79
N ARG A 55 -9.20 -1.36 22.68
CA ARG A 55 -8.99 -1.37 24.13
C ARG A 55 -7.96 -2.40 24.59
N GLN A 56 -7.62 -3.40 23.77
CA GLN A 56 -6.68 -4.46 24.14
C GLN A 56 -5.23 -4.17 23.75
N GLY A 57 -4.94 -3.10 22.99
CA GLY A 57 -3.57 -2.72 22.66
C GLY A 57 -2.80 -3.78 21.88
N ILE A 58 -3.48 -4.70 21.19
CA ILE A 58 -2.86 -5.71 20.33
C ILE A 58 -2.56 -5.03 18.98
N TYR A 59 -1.39 -4.39 18.92
CA TYR A 59 -0.88 -3.74 17.71
C TYR A 59 -0.10 -4.75 16.87
N ASN A 60 -0.71 -5.30 15.82
CA ASN A 60 0.06 -5.89 14.73
C ASN A 60 0.57 -4.74 13.87
N LYS A 61 1.85 -4.78 13.47
CA LYS A 61 2.43 -3.74 12.62
C LYS A 61 1.83 -3.86 11.23
N GLN A 62 0.78 -3.11 10.96
CA GLN A 62 0.20 -3.01 9.62
C GLN A 62 0.99 -1.97 8.82
N VAL A 63 0.99 -2.10 7.50
CA VAL A 63 1.62 -1.18 6.55
C VAL A 63 0.64 -0.99 5.40
N LEU A 64 0.39 0.26 5.05
CA LEU A 64 -0.37 0.65 3.88
C LEU A 64 0.57 1.33 2.91
N PHE A 65 0.57 0.87 1.66
CA PHE A 65 1.32 1.55 0.61
C PHE A 65 0.55 1.64 -0.70
N TYR A 66 0.95 2.63 -1.49
CA TYR A 66 0.44 2.90 -2.82
C TYR A 66 1.51 2.60 -3.86
N VAL A 67 1.14 1.94 -4.95
CA VAL A 67 2.04 1.61 -6.05
C VAL A 67 1.32 1.71 -7.40
N LEU A 68 2.03 2.07 -8.45
CA LEU A 68 1.48 2.02 -9.81
C LEU A 68 1.16 0.58 -10.21
N GLY A 69 -0.11 0.33 -10.56
CA GLY A 69 -0.56 -0.99 -10.99
C GLY A 69 0.17 -1.49 -12.23
N ARG A 70 0.51 -0.59 -13.17
CA ARG A 70 1.30 -0.96 -14.36
C ARG A 70 2.72 -1.48 -14.02
N ASP A 71 3.33 -0.95 -12.96
CA ASP A 71 4.70 -1.28 -12.55
C ASP A 71 4.70 -2.52 -11.65
N PHE A 72 3.70 -2.63 -10.77
CA PHE A 72 3.50 -3.76 -9.89
C PHE A 72 3.09 -5.03 -10.66
N GLY A 73 2.18 -4.89 -11.64
CA GLY A 73 1.61 -5.97 -12.42
C GLY A 73 0.18 -6.29 -11.97
N PRO A 74 -0.24 -7.57 -11.90
CA PRO A 74 -1.60 -7.90 -11.46
C PRO A 74 -1.83 -7.54 -9.99
N LEU A 75 -3.06 -7.15 -9.65
CA LEU A 75 -3.46 -6.87 -8.27
C LEU A 75 -3.21 -8.13 -7.42
N PRO A 76 -2.51 -8.01 -6.27
CA PRO A 76 -2.16 -9.18 -5.48
C PRO A 76 -3.38 -9.75 -4.76
N ALA A 77 -3.40 -11.07 -4.57
CA ALA A 77 -4.45 -11.73 -3.81
C ALA A 77 -4.26 -11.51 -2.30
N VAL A 78 -5.35 -11.22 -1.60
CA VAL A 78 -5.39 -11.15 -0.13
C VAL A 78 -4.99 -12.50 0.47
N GLY A 79 -4.23 -12.45 1.57
CA GLY A 79 -3.69 -13.62 2.28
C GLY A 79 -2.35 -14.12 1.75
N ARG A 80 -1.82 -13.56 0.67
CA ARG A 80 -0.46 -13.88 0.21
C ARG A 80 0.61 -13.18 1.04
N SER A 81 1.75 -13.84 1.19
CA SER A 81 2.95 -13.19 1.72
C SER A 81 3.59 -12.29 0.67
N LEU A 82 4.07 -11.14 1.12
CA LEU A 82 4.79 -10.15 0.33
C LEU A 82 6.02 -9.71 1.11
N LYS A 83 7.15 -9.64 0.42
CA LYS A 83 8.40 -9.17 1.02
C LYS A 83 8.59 -7.70 0.67
N LEU A 84 8.64 -6.84 1.70
CA LEU A 84 8.94 -5.42 1.57
C LEU A 84 10.25 -5.12 2.33
N ASP A 85 11.26 -4.61 1.63
CA ASP A 85 12.59 -4.27 2.16
C ASP A 85 13.24 -5.40 2.99
N GLY A 86 13.05 -6.63 2.53
CA GLY A 86 13.60 -7.82 3.21
C GLY A 86 12.78 -8.32 4.41
N ARG A 87 11.66 -7.68 4.75
CA ARG A 87 10.73 -8.15 5.80
C ARG A 87 9.49 -8.79 5.19
N ASP A 88 9.01 -9.86 5.81
CA ASP A 88 7.84 -10.62 5.36
C ASP A 88 6.55 -10.06 5.98
N PHE A 89 5.60 -9.75 5.11
CA PHE A 89 4.26 -9.27 5.44
C PHE A 89 3.21 -10.17 4.80
N VAL A 90 1.98 -10.13 5.30
CA VAL A 90 0.81 -10.79 4.70
C VAL A 90 -0.17 -9.74 4.25
N ILE A 91 -0.60 -9.80 3.00
CA ILE A 91 -1.55 -8.87 2.42
C ILE A 91 -2.93 -9.09 3.04
N THR A 92 -3.52 -8.03 3.58
CA THR A 92 -4.86 -8.06 4.19
C THR A 92 -5.93 -7.43 3.32
N ASP A 93 -5.56 -6.51 2.44
CA ASP A 93 -6.48 -5.80 1.55
C ASP A 93 -5.70 -5.33 0.32
N ALA A 94 -6.32 -5.39 -0.86
CA ALA A 94 -5.73 -4.87 -2.10
C ALA A 94 -6.83 -4.29 -3.00
N ILE A 95 -6.69 -3.02 -3.36
CA ILE A 95 -7.72 -2.27 -4.11
C ILE A 95 -7.04 -1.55 -5.29
N ASN A 96 -7.70 -1.57 -6.46
CA ASN A 96 -7.28 -0.79 -7.62
C ASN A 96 -8.10 0.51 -7.70
N GLU A 97 -7.44 1.63 -7.40
CA GLU A 97 -8.01 2.97 -7.40
C GLU A 97 -7.67 3.71 -8.70
N GLY A 98 -8.11 3.14 -9.83
CA GLY A 98 -7.94 3.80 -11.13
C GLY A 98 -6.49 3.78 -11.65
N GLY A 99 -5.73 2.72 -11.37
CA GLY A 99 -4.36 2.53 -11.85
C GLY A 99 -3.29 2.65 -10.76
N ILE A 100 -3.66 3.13 -9.57
CA ILE A 100 -2.86 3.05 -8.36
C ILE A 100 -3.43 1.93 -7.49
N TYR A 101 -2.57 1.05 -7.01
CA TYR A 101 -2.93 -0.02 -6.12
C TYR A 101 -2.70 0.41 -4.68
N SER A 102 -3.74 0.35 -3.87
CA SER A 102 -3.68 0.49 -2.43
C SER A 102 -3.57 -0.90 -1.82
N ILE A 103 -2.44 -1.19 -1.17
CA ILE A 103 -2.14 -2.52 -0.60
C ILE A 103 -1.95 -2.35 0.90
N SER A 104 -2.83 -3.00 1.67
CA SER A 104 -2.71 -3.13 3.12
C SER A 104 -2.09 -4.48 3.44
N MET A 105 -1.15 -4.50 4.37
CA MET A 105 -0.49 -5.72 4.81
C MET A 105 -0.14 -5.68 6.29
N GLU A 106 0.00 -6.85 6.91
CA GLU A 106 0.38 -7.00 8.31
C GLU A 106 1.71 -7.73 8.43
N ALA A 107 2.58 -7.27 9.31
CA ALA A 107 3.85 -7.91 9.57
C ALA A 107 3.62 -9.29 10.19
N VAL A 108 4.28 -10.31 9.64
CA VAL A 108 4.28 -11.64 10.25
C VAL A 108 5.18 -11.57 11.48
N ARG A 109 4.59 -11.72 12.68
CA ARG A 109 5.39 -11.93 13.90
C ARG A 109 6.06 -13.30 13.80
N ALA A 110 7.38 -13.31 13.70
CA ALA A 110 8.19 -14.50 13.90
C ALA A 110 8.31 -14.82 15.40
#